data_AF-W9VPA3-F1
#
_entry.id   AF-W9VPA3-F1
#
_cell.length_a   1.000
_cell.length_b   1.000
_cell.length_c   1.000
_cell.angle_alpha   90.00
_cell.angle_beta   90.00
_cell.angle_gamma   90.00
#
_symmetry.space_group_name_H-M   'P 1'
#
loop_
_entity.id
_entity.type
_entity.pdbx_description
1 polymer ?
#
loop_
_entity_poly.entity_id
_entity_poly.type
_entity_poly.pdbx_seq_one_letter_code
_entity_poly.pdbx_strand_id
1 'polypeptide(L)'
;MPTLKPRLLANIIRIIEAEEHVAKSYKRLKKAMEQARRHKKIANRLKKRCFRLGNPKVSTKIYQSGTIKNENHGLIKLPVEVKKIIFKALPTAADRACLGLACKDQAAVYDQLKTEKNKKDYAQHVPKRATDVHRLQMLIRLKPDMPAKYRICYLCLQFIDTTHPDNAGLWGGSENRVSGGKTTKTAMIEGPRCPLCVAAKKLEAAKYKDTYKKYLALVDKVSFK
;
A
#
# COMPACT_ATOMS: atom_id res chain seq x y z
N MET A 1 49.69 -50.79 13.04
CA MET A 1 48.66 -49.73 12.93
C MET A 1 47.31 -50.39 12.71
N PRO A 2 46.31 -50.22 13.58
CA PRO A 2 45.01 -50.86 13.40
C PRO A 2 44.25 -50.15 12.28
N THR A 3 44.06 -50.84 11.16
CA THR A 3 43.20 -50.38 10.06
C THR A 3 41.75 -50.38 10.52
N LEU A 4 41.13 -49.20 10.57
CA LEU A 4 39.70 -49.03 10.80
C LEU A 4 38.91 -49.91 9.82
N LYS A 5 38.04 -50.79 10.35
CA LYS A 5 37.22 -51.69 9.53
C LYS A 5 36.44 -50.86 8.50
N PRO A 6 36.40 -51.23 7.20
CA PRO A 6 35.77 -50.46 6.13
C PRO A 6 34.32 -50.05 6.41
N ARG A 7 33.58 -50.87 7.18
CA ARG A 7 32.21 -50.58 7.62
C ARG A 7 32.09 -49.39 8.59
N LEU A 8 33.08 -49.17 9.45
CA LEU A 8 33.10 -48.04 10.38
C LEU A 8 33.34 -46.72 9.64
N LEU A 9 34.25 -46.71 8.67
CA LEU A 9 34.50 -45.55 7.81
C LEU A 9 33.28 -45.19 6.97
N ALA A 10 32.59 -46.19 6.39
CA ALA A 10 31.36 -45.96 5.64
C ALA A 10 30.23 -45.37 6.50
N ASN A 11 30.12 -45.80 7.76
CA ASN A 11 29.13 -45.25 8.70
C ASN A 11 29.46 -43.83 9.12
N ILE A 12 30.74 -43.51 9.35
CA ILE A 12 31.19 -42.16 9.70
C ILE A 12 30.91 -41.18 8.55
N ILE A 13 31.20 -41.57 7.31
CA ILE A 13 30.91 -40.75 6.12
C ILE A 13 29.41 -40.47 6.01
N ARG A 14 28.55 -41.48 6.21
CA ARG A 14 27.08 -41.31 6.21
C ARG A 14 26.58 -40.37 7.29
N ILE A 15 27.19 -40.40 8.48
CA ILE A 15 26.84 -39.50 9.58
C ILE A 15 27.22 -38.06 9.22
N ILE A 16 28.41 -37.85 8.66
CA ILE A 16 28.88 -36.52 8.22
C ILE A 16 27.97 -35.95 7.12
N GLU A 17 27.61 -36.76 6.12
CA GLU A 17 26.68 -36.36 5.06
C GLU A 17 25.28 -36.01 5.61
N ALA A 18 24.81 -36.78 6.59
CA ALA A 18 23.54 -36.50 7.27
C ALA A 18 23.59 -35.19 8.05
N GLU A 19 24.67 -34.91 8.80
CA GLU A 19 24.85 -33.67 9.54
C GLU A 19 24.94 -32.46 8.62
N GLU A 20 25.64 -32.56 7.49
CA GLU A 20 25.67 -31.51 6.47
C GLU A 20 24.28 -31.23 5.89
N HIS A 21 23.51 -32.28 5.62
CA HIS A 21 22.16 -32.15 5.10
C HIS A 21 21.24 -31.46 6.12
N VAL A 22 21.35 -31.82 7.41
CA VAL A 22 20.63 -31.16 8.51
C VAL A 22 21.03 -29.69 8.62
N ALA A 23 22.32 -29.36 8.56
CA ALA A 23 22.81 -27.98 8.61
C ALA A 23 22.30 -27.13 7.43
N LYS A 24 22.30 -27.69 6.21
CA LYS A 24 21.74 -27.03 5.01
C LYS A 24 20.23 -26.82 5.15
N SER A 25 19.52 -27.81 5.68
CA SER A 25 18.07 -27.76 5.94
C SER A 25 17.71 -26.72 6.99
N TYR A 26 18.48 -26.64 8.08
CA TYR A 26 18.31 -25.64 9.13
C TYR A 26 18.51 -24.21 8.60
N LYS A 27 19.55 -23.97 7.78
CA LYS A 27 19.77 -22.67 7.13
C LYS A 27 18.59 -22.28 6.23
N ARG A 28 18.02 -23.24 5.48
CA ARG A 28 16.82 -23.02 4.64
C ARG A 28 15.59 -22.70 5.50
N LEU A 29 15.39 -23.43 6.60
CA LEU A 29 14.30 -23.19 7.54
C LEU A 29 14.39 -21.79 8.15
N LYS A 30 15.59 -21.37 8.61
CA LYS A 30 15.81 -20.03 9.18
C LYS A 30 15.45 -18.93 8.19
N LYS A 31 15.89 -19.05 6.93
CA LYS A 31 15.51 -18.13 5.85
C LYS A 31 14.00 -18.11 5.61
N ALA A 32 13.34 -19.27 5.59
CA ALA A 32 11.89 -19.38 5.42
C ALA A 32 11.11 -18.73 6.58
N MET A 33 11.55 -18.91 7.82
CA MET A 33 10.94 -18.27 8.99
C MET A 33 11.05 -16.75 8.95
N GLU A 34 12.22 -16.23 8.56
CA GLU A 34 12.43 -14.80 8.45
C GLU A 34 11.53 -14.19 7.35
N GLN A 35 11.43 -14.89 6.22
CA GLN A 35 10.52 -14.53 5.15
C GLN A 35 9.04 -14.57 5.61
N ALA A 36 8.64 -15.59 6.38
CA ALA A 36 7.30 -15.67 6.97
C ALA A 36 7.01 -14.51 7.94
N ARG A 37 7.98 -14.11 8.77
CA ARG A 37 7.87 -12.92 9.64
C ARG A 37 7.63 -11.64 8.84
N ARG A 38 8.39 -11.45 7.75
CA ARG A 38 8.19 -10.31 6.83
C ARG A 38 6.78 -10.31 6.25
N HIS A 39 6.29 -11.46 5.78
CA HIS A 39 4.93 -11.59 5.25
C HIS A 39 3.83 -11.36 6.28
N LYS A 40 4.01 -11.81 7.54
CA LYS A 40 3.08 -11.52 8.64
C LYS A 40 3.01 -10.01 8.93
N LYS A 41 4.15 -9.32 8.93
CA LYS A 41 4.20 -7.85 9.09
C LYS A 41 3.45 -7.14 7.96
N ILE A 42 3.59 -7.62 6.73
CA ILE A 42 2.85 -7.12 5.56
C ILE A 42 1.34 -7.36 5.73
N ALA A 43 0.91 -8.58 6.05
CA ALA A 43 -0.51 -8.90 6.27
C ALA A 43 -1.14 -8.04 7.37
N ASN A 44 -0.41 -7.77 8.46
CA ASN A 44 -0.87 -6.87 9.52
C ASN A 44 -0.99 -5.41 9.05
N ARG A 45 -0.08 -4.92 8.20
CA ARG A 45 -0.20 -3.60 7.56
C ARG A 45 -1.42 -3.52 6.63
N LEU A 46 -1.73 -4.61 5.92
CA LEU A 46 -2.91 -4.71 5.06
C LEU A 46 -4.22 -4.75 5.87
N LYS A 47 -4.26 -5.42 7.03
CA LYS A 47 -5.46 -5.45 7.90
C LYS A 47 -5.77 -4.10 8.54
N LYS A 48 -4.77 -3.28 8.87
CA LYS A 48 -4.95 -1.93 9.44
C LYS A 48 -5.39 -0.86 8.41
N ARG A 49 -5.71 -1.25 7.16
CA ARG A 49 -6.05 -0.35 6.04
C ARG A 49 -7.33 0.46 6.17
N CYS A 50 -8.18 0.19 7.17
CA CYS A 50 -9.40 0.97 7.38
C CYS A 50 -9.09 2.29 8.10
N PHE A 51 -8.39 3.21 7.43
CA PHE A 51 -8.37 4.61 7.87
C PHE A 51 -9.73 5.22 7.54
N ARG A 52 -10.55 5.47 8.56
CA ARG A 52 -11.68 6.38 8.41
C ARG A 52 -11.10 7.79 8.33
N LEU A 53 -11.06 8.36 7.13
CA LEU A 53 -10.79 9.79 6.99
C LEU A 53 -11.95 10.53 7.65
N GLY A 54 -11.70 11.09 8.84
CA GLY A 54 -12.63 12.02 9.48
C GLY A 54 -12.84 13.22 8.57
N ASN A 55 -13.96 13.92 8.75
CA ASN A 55 -14.21 15.15 8.00
C ASN A 55 -13.05 16.13 8.25
N PRO A 56 -12.36 16.60 7.20
CA PRO A 56 -11.28 17.56 7.37
C PRO A 56 -11.82 18.81 8.09
N LYS A 57 -11.09 19.24 9.12
CA LYS A 57 -11.35 20.47 9.85
C LYS A 57 -10.43 21.55 9.29
N VAL A 58 -11.01 22.63 8.77
CA VAL A 58 -10.25 23.82 8.41
C VAL A 58 -9.68 24.41 9.71
N SER A 59 -8.37 24.69 9.72
CA SER A 59 -7.71 25.26 10.90
C SER A 59 -8.16 26.71 11.12
N THR A 60 -8.40 27.09 12.38
CA THR A 60 -8.73 28.47 12.78
C THR A 60 -7.68 29.48 12.32
N LYS A 61 -6.43 29.05 12.12
CA LYS A 61 -5.33 29.88 11.61
C LYS A 61 -5.60 30.46 10.22
N ILE A 62 -6.38 29.78 9.38
CA ILE A 62 -6.69 30.23 8.02
C ILE A 62 -7.59 31.46 8.06
N TYR A 63 -8.57 31.47 8.96
CA TYR A 63 -9.42 32.65 9.21
C TYR A 63 -8.64 33.83 9.79
N GLN A 64 -7.62 33.55 10.60
CA GLN A 64 -6.79 34.56 11.26
C GLN A 64 -5.65 35.10 10.38
N SER A 65 -5.19 34.36 9.38
CA SER A 65 -4.07 34.78 8.52
C SER A 65 -4.42 36.05 7.73
N GLY A 66 -3.77 37.18 8.01
CA GLY A 66 -4.05 38.46 7.33
C GLY A 66 -3.71 38.48 5.84
N THR A 67 -2.89 37.54 5.39
CA THR A 67 -2.37 37.48 4.01
C THR A 67 -3.07 36.38 3.22
N ILE A 68 -3.97 36.75 2.32
CA ILE A 68 -4.59 35.80 1.40
C ILE A 68 -3.59 35.58 0.26
N LYS A 69 -2.92 34.43 0.24
CA LYS A 69 -2.23 33.99 -0.99
C LYS A 69 -3.31 33.79 -2.05
N ASN A 70 -3.31 34.61 -3.11
CA ASN A 70 -4.24 34.61 -4.27
C ASN A 70 -5.42 35.60 -4.28
N GLU A 71 -5.36 36.76 -3.60
CA GLU A 71 -6.43 37.80 -3.65
C GLU A 71 -6.93 38.15 -5.06
N ASN A 72 -6.02 38.17 -6.04
CA ASN A 72 -6.34 38.53 -7.42
C ASN A 72 -6.93 37.39 -8.27
N HIS A 73 -7.12 36.19 -7.71
CA HIS A 73 -7.59 35.04 -8.49
C HIS A 73 -9.08 35.15 -8.84
N GLY A 74 -9.45 34.86 -10.09
CA GLY A 74 -10.83 35.01 -10.59
C GLY A 74 -11.88 34.25 -9.77
N LEU A 75 -11.50 33.11 -9.17
CA LEU A 75 -12.37 32.33 -8.29
C LEU A 75 -12.81 33.06 -7.00
N ILE A 76 -12.05 34.05 -6.53
CA ILE A 76 -12.41 34.85 -5.34
C ILE A 76 -13.43 35.92 -5.72
N LYS A 77 -13.36 36.47 -6.94
CA LYS A 77 -14.29 37.50 -7.42
C LYS A 77 -15.67 36.97 -7.80
N LEU A 78 -15.85 35.64 -7.84
CA LEU A 78 -17.14 35.03 -8.18
C LEU A 78 -18.19 35.28 -7.09
N PRO A 79 -19.47 35.44 -7.47
CA PRO A 79 -20.59 35.44 -6.54
C PRO A 79 -20.64 34.16 -5.70
N VAL A 80 -21.19 34.28 -4.49
CA VAL A 80 -21.24 33.19 -3.50
C VAL A 80 -22.03 31.99 -4.05
N GLU A 81 -23.06 32.26 -4.86
CA GLU A 81 -23.92 31.26 -5.51
C GLU A 81 -23.11 30.41 -6.49
N VAL A 82 -22.29 31.06 -7.32
CA VAL A 82 -21.43 30.38 -8.30
C VAL A 82 -20.34 29.57 -7.59
N LYS A 83 -19.74 30.12 -6.52
CA LYS A 83 -18.81 29.39 -5.66
C LYS A 83 -19.46 28.13 -5.09
N LYS A 84 -20.69 28.23 -4.57
CA LYS A 84 -21.44 27.06 -4.07
C LYS A 84 -21.66 25.99 -5.15
N ILE A 85 -21.95 26.37 -6.39
CA ILE A 85 -22.07 25.43 -7.52
C ILE A 85 -20.74 24.73 -7.78
N ILE A 86 -19.63 25.46 -7.81
CA ILE A 86 -18.28 24.90 -8.00
C ILE A 86 -17.94 23.91 -6.89
N PHE A 87 -18.17 24.27 -5.62
CA PHE A 87 -17.93 23.37 -4.48
C PHE A 87 -18.82 22.12 -4.53
N LYS A 88 -20.07 22.23 -4.98
CA LYS A 88 -20.98 21.09 -5.17
C LYS A 88 -20.52 20.19 -6.32
N ALA A 89 -19.99 20.77 -7.40
CA ALA A 89 -19.45 20.05 -8.54
C ALA A 89 -18.15 19.27 -8.20
N LEU A 90 -17.41 19.66 -7.15
CA LEU A 90 -16.24 18.92 -6.72
C LEU A 90 -16.61 17.52 -6.21
N PRO A 91 -15.96 16.46 -6.71
CA PRO A 91 -16.38 15.08 -6.50
C PRO A 91 -16.09 14.57 -5.08
N THR A 92 -15.11 15.13 -4.37
CA THR A 92 -14.71 14.62 -3.05
C THR A 92 -14.69 15.67 -1.96
N ALA A 93 -14.92 15.23 -0.71
CA ALA A 93 -14.80 16.08 0.47
C ALA A 93 -13.36 16.58 0.69
N ALA A 94 -12.36 15.83 0.22
CA ALA A 94 -10.96 16.24 0.26
C ALA A 94 -10.69 17.36 -0.74
N ASP A 95 -11.16 17.26 -1.98
CA ASP A 95 -11.02 18.33 -2.98
C ASP A 95 -11.73 19.62 -2.52
N ARG A 96 -12.93 19.48 -1.93
CA ARG A 96 -13.65 20.61 -1.33
C ARG A 96 -12.89 21.22 -0.16
N ALA A 97 -12.29 20.39 0.70
CA ALA A 97 -11.47 20.89 1.80
C ALA A 97 -10.21 21.58 1.29
N CYS A 98 -9.51 21.03 0.29
CA CYS A 98 -8.35 21.65 -0.34
C CYS A 98 -8.70 23.03 -0.91
N LEU A 99 -9.86 23.17 -1.57
CA LEU A 99 -10.33 24.47 -2.05
C LEU A 99 -10.66 25.42 -0.87
N GLY A 100 -11.28 24.90 0.18
CA GLY A 100 -11.55 25.66 1.41
C GLY A 100 -10.28 26.12 2.15
N LEU A 101 -9.16 25.40 2.01
CA LEU A 101 -7.88 25.79 2.61
C LEU A 101 -7.16 26.90 1.83
N ALA A 102 -7.64 27.25 0.62
CA ALA A 102 -6.96 28.20 -0.26
C ALA A 102 -7.08 29.65 0.21
N CYS A 103 -8.26 30.09 0.67
CA CYS A 103 -8.45 31.42 1.24
C CYS A 103 -9.67 31.49 2.17
N LYS A 104 -9.81 32.61 2.90
CA LYS A 104 -10.88 32.83 3.89
C LYS A 104 -12.28 32.72 3.29
N ASP A 105 -12.50 33.32 2.12
CA ASP A 105 -13.80 33.29 1.45
C ASP A 105 -14.20 31.86 1.07
N GLN A 106 -13.25 31.09 0.56
CA GLN A 106 -13.48 29.69 0.18
C GLN A 106 -13.69 28.82 1.42
N ALA A 107 -13.00 29.12 2.53
CA ALA A 107 -13.20 28.47 3.83
C ALA A 107 -14.62 28.71 4.36
N ALA A 108 -15.11 29.96 4.29
CA ALA A 108 -16.46 30.33 4.72
C ALA A 108 -17.54 29.61 3.90
N VAL A 109 -17.38 29.55 2.56
CA VAL A 109 -18.31 28.81 1.68
C VAL A 109 -18.28 27.30 1.99
N TYR A 110 -17.10 26.74 2.27
CA TYR A 110 -16.96 25.34 2.66
C TYR A 110 -17.67 25.02 3.98
N ASP A 111 -17.53 25.86 5.01
CA ASP A 111 -18.20 25.66 6.29
C ASP A 111 -19.73 25.83 6.20
N GLN A 112 -20.22 26.78 5.39
CA GLN A 112 -21.65 26.90 5.09
C GLN A 112 -22.20 25.60 4.46
N LEU A 113 -21.52 25.08 3.42
CA LEU A 113 -21.93 23.85 2.75
C LEU A 113 -21.84 22.61 3.63
N LYS A 114 -20.98 22.62 4.67
CA LYS A 114 -20.89 21.56 5.67
C LYS A 114 -22.09 21.57 6.64
N THR A 115 -22.62 22.75 6.94
CA THR A 115 -23.82 22.93 7.78
C THR A 115 -25.12 22.66 7.03
N GLU A 116 -25.17 23.01 5.73
CA GLU A 116 -26.23 22.62 4.79
C GLU A 116 -26.18 21.11 4.50
N LYS A 117 -26.53 20.28 5.50
CA LYS A 117 -26.70 18.83 5.32
C LYS A 117 -27.86 18.60 4.34
N ASN A 118 -27.59 18.55 3.04
CA ASN A 118 -28.60 18.21 2.04
C ASN A 118 -29.12 16.79 2.32
N LYS A 119 -30.41 16.71 2.66
CA LYS A 119 -31.14 15.47 2.97
C LYS A 119 -31.32 14.53 1.77
N LYS A 120 -30.99 14.97 0.54
CA LYS A 120 -31.08 14.15 -0.69
C LYS A 120 -29.78 14.06 -1.51
N ASP A 121 -28.93 15.10 -1.52
CA ASP A 121 -27.83 15.22 -2.50
C ASP A 121 -26.42 15.18 -1.95
N TYR A 122 -26.25 14.66 -0.74
CA TYR A 122 -24.98 14.05 -0.44
C TYR A 122 -25.23 12.58 -0.16
N ALA A 123 -25.21 11.79 -1.23
CA ALA A 123 -24.21 10.73 -1.20
C ALA A 123 -22.89 11.46 -0.91
N GLN A 124 -22.63 11.67 0.37
CA GLN A 124 -21.28 11.68 0.88
C GLN A 124 -20.70 10.39 0.31
N HIS A 125 -20.10 10.50 -0.87
CA HIS A 125 -18.78 9.96 -1.07
C HIS A 125 -17.84 10.70 -0.09
N VAL A 126 -18.14 10.72 1.23
CA VAL A 126 -17.24 10.03 2.15
C VAL A 126 -17.06 8.71 1.44
N PRO A 127 -15.89 8.43 0.86
CA PRO A 127 -15.72 7.14 0.27
C PRO A 127 -16.02 6.16 1.41
N LYS A 128 -17.20 5.50 1.39
CA LYS A 128 -17.64 4.58 2.47
C LYS A 128 -16.58 3.49 2.68
N ARG A 129 -15.74 3.29 1.67
CA ARG A 129 -14.28 3.13 1.75
C ARG A 129 -13.67 4.00 0.64
N ALA A 130 -12.47 4.59 0.80
CA ALA A 130 -11.73 5.09 -0.36
C ALA A 130 -11.59 3.90 -1.29
N THR A 131 -12.29 3.91 -2.44
CA THR A 131 -12.12 2.83 -3.39
C THR A 131 -10.64 2.83 -3.76
N ASP A 132 -10.07 1.64 -3.89
CA ASP A 132 -8.65 1.51 -4.17
C ASP A 132 -8.23 2.32 -5.43
N VAL A 133 -9.14 2.42 -6.39
CA VAL A 133 -9.10 3.30 -7.57
C VAL A 133 -8.95 4.78 -7.19
N HIS A 134 -9.77 5.29 -6.27
CA HIS A 134 -9.71 6.68 -5.82
C HIS A 134 -8.43 6.99 -5.06
N ARG A 135 -7.97 6.06 -4.20
CA ARG A 135 -6.68 6.20 -3.53
C ARG A 135 -5.53 6.23 -4.54
N LEU A 136 -5.60 5.44 -5.60
CA LEU A 136 -4.62 5.49 -6.69
C LEU A 136 -4.63 6.84 -7.42
N GLN A 137 -5.81 7.43 -7.68
CA GLN A 137 -5.93 8.78 -8.26
C GLN A 137 -5.17 9.82 -7.45
N MET A 138 -5.37 9.82 -6.13
CA MET A 138 -4.68 10.75 -5.24
C MET A 138 -3.17 10.55 -5.25
N LEU A 139 -2.71 9.29 -5.16
CA LEU A 139 -1.27 9.00 -5.13
C LEU A 139 -0.57 9.39 -6.45
N ILE A 140 -1.22 9.18 -7.60
CA ILE A 140 -0.65 9.56 -8.89
C ILE A 140 -0.55 11.09 -9.01
N ARG A 141 -1.55 11.85 -8.53
CA ARG A 141 -1.48 13.32 -8.49
C ARG A 141 -0.34 13.84 -7.62
N LEU A 142 -0.02 13.13 -6.53
CA LEU A 142 1.10 13.46 -5.63
C LEU A 142 2.47 12.99 -6.15
N LYS A 143 2.52 12.17 -7.20
CA LYS A 143 3.77 11.64 -7.76
C LYS A 143 4.80 12.72 -8.12
N PRO A 144 4.47 13.84 -8.81
CA PRO A 144 5.45 14.86 -9.17
C PRO A 144 6.09 15.56 -7.96
N ASP A 145 5.35 15.68 -6.85
CA ASP A 145 5.83 16.34 -5.62
C ASP A 145 6.66 15.39 -4.73
N MET A 146 6.66 14.09 -5.05
CA MET A 146 7.35 13.10 -4.24
C MET A 146 8.82 12.93 -4.68
N PRO A 147 9.76 12.82 -3.72
CA PRO A 147 11.17 12.59 -4.04
C PRO A 147 11.39 11.34 -4.89
N ALA A 148 12.39 11.37 -5.78
CA ALA A 148 12.69 10.28 -6.72
C ALA A 148 12.97 8.91 -6.05
N LYS A 149 13.32 8.90 -4.76
CA LYS A 149 13.48 7.66 -3.96
C LYS A 149 12.16 6.94 -3.67
N TYR A 150 11.01 7.57 -3.92
CA TYR A 150 9.70 6.97 -3.69
C TYR A 150 9.05 6.56 -5.00
N ARG A 151 8.66 5.28 -5.08
CA ARG A 151 7.89 4.74 -6.20
C ARG A 151 6.53 4.26 -5.72
N ILE A 152 5.48 4.51 -6.51
CA ILE A 152 4.11 4.10 -6.18
C ILE A 152 3.92 2.62 -6.51
N CYS A 153 3.41 1.85 -5.55
CA CYS A 153 2.91 0.51 -5.80
C CYS A 153 1.39 0.53 -5.99
N TYR A 154 0.91 0.04 -7.13
CA TYR A 154 -0.51 0.06 -7.52
C TYR A 154 -1.32 -1.04 -6.84
N LEU A 155 -0.65 -2.09 -6.32
CA LEU A 155 -1.29 -3.13 -5.53
C LEU A 155 -1.42 -2.74 -4.06
N CYS A 156 -0.36 -2.20 -3.45
CA CYS A 156 -0.42 -1.82 -2.05
C CYS A 156 -0.90 -0.38 -1.79
N LEU A 157 -0.97 0.44 -2.84
CA LEU A 157 -1.38 1.85 -2.84
C LEU A 157 -0.59 2.68 -1.84
N GLN A 158 0.73 2.57 -1.93
CA GLN A 158 1.69 3.28 -1.09
C GLN A 158 2.87 3.73 -1.92
N PHE A 159 3.44 4.87 -1.54
CA PHE A 159 4.80 5.23 -1.90
C PHE A 159 5.77 4.36 -1.12
N ILE A 160 6.64 3.69 -1.85
CA ILE A 160 7.63 2.78 -1.31
C ILE A 160 8.99 3.39 -1.53
N ASP A 161 9.75 3.53 -0.44
CA ASP A 161 11.14 3.94 -0.48
C ASP A 161 11.97 2.85 -1.16
N THR A 162 12.55 3.14 -2.31
CA THR A 162 13.36 2.21 -3.09
C THR A 162 14.74 1.99 -2.48
N THR A 163 15.18 2.85 -1.57
CA THR A 163 16.49 2.75 -0.90
C THR A 163 16.45 1.87 0.34
N HIS A 164 15.27 1.63 0.91
CA HIS A 164 15.13 0.84 2.12
C HIS A 164 15.42 -0.65 1.85
N PRO A 165 16.25 -1.34 2.67
CA PRO A 165 16.68 -2.73 2.42
C PRO A 165 15.53 -3.73 2.35
N ASP A 166 14.46 -3.55 3.14
CA ASP A 166 13.26 -4.39 3.05
C ASP A 166 12.55 -4.33 1.68
N ASN A 167 12.76 -3.27 0.91
CA ASN A 167 12.16 -3.07 -0.41
C ASN A 167 13.13 -3.44 -1.54
N ALA A 168 14.26 -4.08 -1.22
CA ALA A 168 15.21 -4.57 -2.23
C ALA A 168 14.56 -5.67 -3.09
N GLY A 169 14.76 -5.56 -4.41
CA GLY A 169 14.33 -6.57 -5.37
C GLY A 169 13.67 -5.99 -6.63
N LEU A 170 13.26 -6.90 -7.51
CA LEU A 170 12.60 -6.55 -8.76
C LEU A 170 11.15 -6.13 -8.52
N TRP A 171 10.83 -4.95 -9.03
CA TRP A 171 9.45 -4.49 -9.14
C TRP A 171 8.72 -5.32 -10.20
N GLY A 172 7.46 -5.65 -9.92
CA GLY A 172 6.60 -6.35 -10.87
C GLY A 172 5.66 -5.39 -11.59
N GLY A 173 4.95 -5.89 -12.61
CA GLY A 173 4.06 -5.07 -13.44
C GLY A 173 4.84 -4.17 -14.40
N SER A 174 4.12 -3.34 -15.16
CA SER A 174 4.72 -2.43 -16.13
C SER A 174 4.21 -1.01 -15.91
N GLU A 175 5.13 -0.05 -15.77
CA GLU A 175 4.77 1.38 -15.83
C GLU A 175 4.34 1.78 -17.24
N ASN A 176 4.93 1.18 -18.28
CA ASN A 176 4.65 1.50 -19.67
C ASN A 176 3.23 1.06 -20.10
N ARG A 177 2.73 -0.07 -19.59
CA ARG A 177 1.33 -0.51 -19.84
C ARG A 177 0.29 0.39 -19.16
N VAL A 178 0.72 1.20 -18.20
CA VAL A 178 -0.11 2.22 -17.53
C VAL A 178 0.33 3.61 -17.99
N SER A 179 0.55 3.77 -19.30
CA SER A 179 0.88 5.04 -19.93
C SER A 179 -0.18 6.10 -19.56
N GLY A 180 0.27 7.24 -19.04
CA GLY A 180 -0.58 8.40 -18.72
C GLY A 180 -1.18 8.45 -17.31
N GLY A 181 -0.69 7.64 -16.35
CA GLY A 181 -1.18 7.73 -14.97
C GLY A 181 -2.63 7.25 -14.81
N LYS A 182 -3.06 6.30 -15.64
CA LYS A 182 -4.41 5.74 -15.59
C LYS A 182 -4.70 5.16 -14.20
N THR A 183 -5.86 5.49 -13.65
CA THR A 183 -6.27 5.11 -12.30
C THR A 183 -7.39 4.08 -12.31
N THR A 184 -7.44 3.25 -13.36
CA THR A 184 -8.51 2.27 -13.57
C THR A 184 -8.27 0.99 -12.75
N LYS A 185 -9.30 0.15 -12.62
CA LYS A 185 -9.15 -1.19 -12.04
C LYS A 185 -8.12 -2.05 -12.80
N THR A 186 -8.02 -1.87 -14.12
CA THR A 186 -7.01 -2.55 -14.95
C THR A 186 -5.60 -2.07 -14.62
N ALA A 187 -5.40 -0.77 -14.43
CA ALA A 187 -4.12 -0.21 -14.01
C ALA A 187 -3.69 -0.74 -12.63
N MET A 188 -4.63 -0.94 -11.71
CA MET A 188 -4.33 -1.58 -10.43
C MET A 188 -3.83 -3.03 -10.55
N ILE A 189 -4.27 -3.74 -11.59
CA ILE A 189 -3.85 -5.12 -11.85
C ILE A 189 -2.50 -5.12 -12.57
N GLU A 190 -2.30 -4.29 -13.59
CA GLU A 190 -1.11 -4.38 -14.45
C GLU A 190 0.04 -3.45 -14.08
N GLY A 191 -0.27 -2.42 -13.28
CA GLY A 191 0.65 -1.38 -12.89
C GLY A 191 1.78 -1.84 -11.95
N PRO A 192 2.71 -0.93 -11.63
CA PRO A 192 3.91 -1.26 -10.88
C PRO A 192 3.60 -1.81 -9.49
N ARG A 193 4.32 -2.85 -9.10
CA ARG A 193 4.16 -3.57 -7.84
C ARG A 193 5.49 -3.63 -7.10
N CYS A 194 5.49 -3.26 -5.83
CA CYS A 194 6.71 -3.34 -5.03
C CYS A 194 7.17 -4.80 -4.83
N PRO A 195 8.47 -5.02 -4.57
CA PRO A 195 9.04 -6.36 -4.41
C PRO A 195 8.32 -7.20 -3.34
N LEU A 196 7.86 -6.56 -2.26
CA LEU A 196 7.09 -7.20 -1.21
C LEU A 196 5.74 -7.75 -1.70
N CYS A 197 5.02 -6.99 -2.53
CA CYS A 197 3.76 -7.43 -3.13
C CYS A 197 3.97 -8.57 -4.13
N VAL A 198 5.08 -8.54 -4.88
CA VAL A 198 5.47 -9.62 -5.78
C VAL A 198 5.76 -10.91 -4.98
N ALA A 199 6.55 -10.80 -3.91
CA ALA A 199 6.86 -11.93 -3.03
C ALA A 199 5.60 -12.53 -2.38
N ALA A 200 4.68 -11.68 -1.91
CA ALA A 200 3.42 -12.12 -1.32
C ALA A 200 2.58 -12.94 -2.32
N LYS A 201 2.45 -12.47 -3.57
CA LYS A 201 1.73 -13.20 -4.62
C LYS A 201 2.38 -14.53 -4.97
N LYS A 202 3.72 -14.60 -5.00
CA LYS A 202 4.46 -15.85 -5.21
C LYS A 202 4.20 -16.85 -4.08
N LEU A 203 4.17 -16.41 -2.83
CA LEU A 203 3.81 -17.28 -1.72
C LEU A 203 2.37 -17.76 -1.78
N GLU A 204 1.43 -16.88 -2.11
CA GLU A 204 0.03 -17.23 -2.26
C GLU A 204 -0.16 -18.28 -3.36
N ALA A 205 0.48 -18.09 -4.52
CA ALA A 205 0.52 -19.10 -5.59
C ALA A 205 1.18 -20.41 -5.15
N ALA A 206 2.21 -20.36 -4.31
CA ALA A 206 2.85 -21.56 -3.76
C ALA A 206 1.92 -22.35 -2.83
N LYS A 207 1.00 -21.70 -2.11
CA LYS A 207 0.01 -22.40 -1.26
C LYS A 207 -0.91 -23.33 -2.04
N TYR A 208 -1.19 -22.99 -3.30
CA TYR A 208 -2.08 -23.78 -4.16
C TYR A 208 -1.35 -24.88 -4.93
N LYS A 209 -0.01 -24.92 -4.91
CA LYS A 209 0.73 -26.03 -5.52
C LYS A 209 0.49 -27.30 -4.71
N ASP A 210 0.16 -28.39 -5.41
CA ASP A 210 -0.10 -29.68 -4.77
C ASP A 210 1.09 -30.18 -3.95
N THR A 211 2.31 -29.79 -4.32
CA THR A 211 3.52 -30.08 -3.53
C THR A 211 3.52 -29.41 -2.16
N TYR A 212 2.97 -28.20 -2.03
CA TYR A 212 2.86 -27.51 -0.74
C TYR A 212 1.76 -28.11 0.13
N LYS A 213 0.62 -28.50 -0.46
CA LYS A 213 -0.45 -29.24 0.25
C LYS A 213 0.05 -30.60 0.73
N LYS A 214 0.78 -31.34 -0.12
CA LYS A 214 1.42 -32.62 0.23
C LYS A 214 2.46 -32.43 1.35
N TYR A 215 3.23 -31.36 1.32
CA TYR A 215 4.19 -31.02 2.38
C TYR A 215 3.50 -30.73 3.71
N LEU A 216 2.43 -29.92 3.73
CA LEU A 216 1.65 -29.68 4.96
C LEU A 216 1.03 -30.97 5.52
N ALA A 217 0.46 -31.81 4.65
CA ALA A 217 -0.10 -33.11 5.05
C ALA A 217 0.97 -34.08 5.60
N LEU A 218 2.23 -33.97 5.15
CA LEU A 218 3.35 -34.72 5.71
C LEU A 218 3.78 -34.17 7.06
N VAL A 219 3.80 -32.85 7.23
CA VAL A 219 4.14 -32.19 8.51
C VAL A 219 3.10 -32.52 9.59
N ASP A 220 1.80 -32.53 9.26
CA ASP A 220 0.74 -32.92 10.21
C ASP A 220 0.84 -34.39 10.64
N LYS A 221 1.42 -35.26 9.80
CA LYS A 221 1.70 -36.67 10.13
C LYS A 221 2.95 -36.85 10.98
N VAL A 222 3.88 -35.91 10.93
CA VAL A 222 5.06 -35.90 11.79
C VAL A 222 4.74 -35.04 13.01
N SER A 223 3.90 -35.59 13.91
CA SER A 223 3.82 -35.04 15.25
C SER A 223 5.08 -35.49 16.00
N PHE A 224 5.90 -34.52 16.40
CA PHE A 224 6.88 -34.79 17.45
C PHE A 224 6.09 -34.83 18.76
N LYS A 225 5.85 -36.04 19.27
CA LYS A 225 5.67 -36.24 20.70
C LYS A 225 7.00 -36.03 21.41
#